data_AF-A0A1G3HEI0-F1
#
_entry.id   AF-A0A1G3HEI0-F1
#
_cell.length_a   1.000
_cell.length_b   1.000
_cell.length_c   1.000
_cell.angle_alpha   90.00
_cell.angle_beta   90.00
_cell.angle_gamma   90.00
#
_symmetry.space_group_name_H-M   'P 1'
#
loop_
_entity.id
_entity.type
_entity.pdbx_description
1 polymer ?
#
loop_
_entity_poly.entity_id
_entity_poly.type
_entity_poly.pdbx_seq_one_letter_code
_entity_poly.pdbx_strand_id
1 'polypeptide(L)'
;MLIEQGKRLLSLMEYADLLMPMNFPDDESWINHHGIVSERGIDLLMPIAISAGRYRFMPGPEFSPRLYRGQNKFHPRCRPSIFRPEMSNVDALYWVAKSIELSAVMDRHPATGDLMAYQIEGLDFALNIEAIAQHYQYPTQLLDFSRSRDVAMFFATCAYDQAGDDFSPLQSGAAVLYTVDLRELILQRGGQTSFLPLGLEPLPRPEAQRALALRLGVGENLNDMPWVQHQEIEITPALSRHYFEMFGGGKKLFPDNPFDDHIAALRTNCTLPLQALQFGLEQGLLPAHPEGVIGARNRLRAAGYAVEDRAVDIDESVMQAAADEWAVRKFDYFSRIRMRGAVDHMVVE
;
A
#
# COMPACT_ATOMS: atom_id res chain seq x y z
N MET A 1 31.16 29.24 10.92
CA MET A 1 30.74 27.85 10.64
C MET A 1 29.28 27.88 10.22
N LEU A 2 28.86 27.12 9.20
CA LEU A 2 27.44 27.06 8.85
C LEU A 2 26.71 26.09 9.80
N ILE A 3 25.64 26.55 10.44
CA ILE A 3 24.81 25.73 11.33
C ILE A 3 23.41 25.58 10.74
N GLU A 4 22.93 24.33 10.72
CA GLU A 4 21.57 23.96 10.32
C GLU A 4 20.59 24.36 11.44
N GLN A 5 19.60 25.19 11.11
CA GLN A 5 18.49 25.53 12.01
C GLN A 5 17.18 25.01 11.41
N GLY A 6 16.32 24.42 12.25
CA GLY A 6 15.03 23.89 11.81
C GLY A 6 15.14 22.64 10.93
N LYS A 7 16.11 21.76 11.20
CA LYS A 7 16.23 20.49 10.47
C LYS A 7 14.99 19.63 10.71
N ARG A 8 14.43 19.09 9.62
CA ARG A 8 13.23 18.27 9.62
C ARG A 8 13.21 17.31 8.44
N LEU A 9 12.32 16.32 8.47
CA LEU A 9 12.01 15.52 7.28
C LEU A 9 11.40 16.38 6.17
N LEU A 10 11.63 15.95 4.94
CA LEU A 10 10.93 16.49 3.77
C LEU A 10 9.43 16.23 3.91
N SER A 11 8.64 17.25 3.61
CA SER A 11 7.23 17.06 3.29
C SER A 11 7.07 16.33 1.98
N LEU A 12 5.87 15.78 1.74
CA LEU A 12 5.56 15.14 0.47
C LEU A 12 5.71 16.09 -0.74
N MET A 13 5.39 17.38 -0.56
CA MET A 13 5.54 18.39 -1.61
C MET A 13 7.02 18.67 -1.92
N GLU A 14 7.87 18.81 -0.90
CA GLU A 14 9.31 18.99 -1.11
C GLU A 14 9.95 17.75 -1.73
N TYR A 15 9.48 16.55 -1.38
CA TYR A 15 9.90 15.31 -2.04
C TYR A 15 9.56 15.31 -3.54
N ALA A 16 8.37 15.81 -3.92
CA ALA A 16 7.96 15.86 -5.33
C ALA A 16 8.89 16.75 -6.19
N ASP A 17 9.48 17.79 -5.61
CA ASP A 17 10.46 18.64 -6.29
C ASP A 17 11.83 17.97 -6.48
N LEU A 18 12.12 16.88 -5.76
CA LEU A 18 13.34 16.10 -5.97
C LEU A 18 13.25 15.14 -7.16
N LEU A 19 12.03 14.81 -7.60
CA LEU A 19 11.79 13.85 -8.66
C LEU A 19 12.34 14.36 -9.99
N MET A 20 12.85 13.45 -10.81
CA MET A 20 13.28 13.79 -12.15
C MET A 20 12.10 14.20 -13.04
N PRO A 21 12.34 14.92 -14.14
CA PRO A 21 11.31 15.13 -15.14
C PRO A 21 10.73 13.81 -15.66
N MET A 22 9.42 13.73 -15.93
CA MET A 22 8.75 12.49 -16.37
C MET A 22 9.31 11.90 -17.68
N ASN A 23 9.96 12.71 -18.52
CA ASN A 23 10.63 12.23 -19.73
C ASN A 23 12.06 11.72 -19.49
N PHE A 24 12.57 11.76 -18.26
CA PHE A 24 13.91 11.29 -17.93
C PHE A 24 14.01 9.75 -18.01
N PRO A 25 14.87 9.18 -18.86
CA PRO A 25 14.74 7.78 -19.29
C PRO A 25 15.05 6.72 -18.23
N ASP A 26 15.73 7.09 -17.14
CA ASP A 26 16.26 6.16 -16.14
C ASP A 26 15.59 6.37 -14.77
N ASP A 27 14.95 5.33 -14.26
CA ASP A 27 14.33 5.34 -12.94
C ASP A 27 15.35 5.21 -11.80
N GLU A 28 16.56 4.72 -12.09
CA GLU A 28 17.59 4.47 -11.08
C GLU A 28 18.61 5.61 -11.01
N SER A 29 18.23 6.81 -11.47
CA SER A 29 19.07 7.98 -11.35
C SER A 29 19.42 8.24 -9.89
N TRP A 30 20.72 8.27 -9.62
CA TRP A 30 21.30 8.54 -8.31
C TRP A 30 21.71 10.00 -8.14
N ILE A 31 21.48 10.82 -9.16
CA ILE A 31 21.63 12.28 -9.12
C ILE A 31 20.40 12.93 -9.76
N ASN A 32 19.84 13.95 -9.11
CA ASN A 32 18.70 14.67 -9.66
C ASN A 32 19.11 15.94 -10.42
N HIS A 33 18.12 16.63 -11.01
CA HIS A 33 18.33 17.85 -11.80
C HIS A 33 18.78 19.08 -10.97
N HIS A 34 18.78 18.98 -9.64
CA HIS A 34 19.37 19.96 -8.73
C HIS A 34 20.81 19.61 -8.31
N GLY A 35 21.37 18.50 -8.82
CA GLY A 35 22.69 18.01 -8.44
C GLY A 35 22.70 17.27 -7.09
N ILE A 36 21.53 16.94 -6.54
CA ILE A 36 21.40 16.19 -5.30
C ILE A 36 21.68 14.73 -5.59
N VAL A 37 22.57 14.14 -4.79
CA VAL A 37 22.99 12.74 -4.93
C VAL A 37 22.25 11.87 -3.90
N SER A 38 21.88 10.67 -4.33
CA SER A 38 21.33 9.60 -3.50
C SER A 38 22.15 8.33 -3.68
N GLU A 39 21.93 7.37 -2.79
CA GLU A 39 22.45 6.03 -2.99
C GLU A 39 21.77 5.36 -4.18
N ARG A 40 22.50 4.47 -4.86
CA ARG A 40 21.90 3.59 -5.85
C ARG A 40 21.19 2.48 -5.12
N GLY A 41 19.91 2.33 -5.37
CA GLY A 41 19.12 1.28 -4.74
C GLY A 41 17.66 1.42 -5.10
N ILE A 42 17.12 0.35 -5.65
CA ILE A 42 15.69 0.22 -5.92
C ILE A 42 14.89 -0.16 -4.67
N ASP A 43 15.57 -0.47 -3.58
CA ASP A 43 15.06 -0.98 -2.30
C ASP A 43 15.19 0.02 -1.15
N LEU A 44 15.61 1.26 -1.44
CA LEU A 44 15.72 2.33 -0.45
C LEU A 44 14.36 2.68 0.16
N LEU A 45 14.37 3.11 1.42
CA LEU A 45 13.18 3.58 2.13
C LEU A 45 13.39 5.01 2.64
N MET A 46 12.64 5.95 2.08
CA MET A 46 12.79 7.36 2.39
C MET A 46 11.70 7.80 3.38
N PRO A 47 12.02 8.23 4.61
CA PRO A 47 11.03 8.75 5.53
C PRO A 47 10.59 10.14 5.05
N ILE A 48 9.29 10.28 4.78
CA ILE A 48 8.66 11.51 4.30
C ILE A 48 7.56 11.90 5.30
N ALA A 49 7.53 13.17 5.68
CA ALA A 49 6.45 13.74 6.49
C ALA A 49 5.17 13.82 5.64
N ILE A 50 4.12 13.14 6.10
CA ILE A 50 2.83 13.06 5.40
C ILE A 50 1.76 13.96 6.01
N SER A 51 1.90 14.32 7.29
CA SER A 51 1.04 15.26 7.99
C SER A 51 1.75 15.75 9.26
N ALA A 52 1.10 16.66 10.00
CA ALA A 52 1.63 17.15 11.26
C ALA A 52 1.90 16.00 12.25
N GLY A 53 3.15 15.83 12.67
CA GLY A 53 3.55 14.81 13.64
C GLY A 53 3.68 13.39 13.06
N ARG A 54 3.47 13.18 11.75
CA ARG A 54 3.46 11.83 11.16
C ARG A 54 4.35 11.68 9.94
N TYR A 55 5.02 10.54 9.84
CA TYR A 55 5.82 10.17 8.67
C TYR A 55 5.48 8.76 8.16
N ARG A 56 5.83 8.50 6.90
CA ARG A 56 5.79 7.17 6.27
C ARG A 56 7.01 6.97 5.38
N PHE A 57 7.25 5.73 4.96
CA PHE A 57 8.34 5.40 4.05
C PHE A 57 7.88 5.42 2.60
N MET A 58 8.53 6.25 1.79
CA MET A 58 8.44 6.22 0.35
C MET A 58 9.44 5.19 -0.19
N PRO A 59 8.98 4.15 -0.91
CA PRO A 59 9.89 3.20 -1.52
C PRO A 59 10.67 3.85 -2.66
N GLY A 60 11.94 3.48 -2.77
CA GLY A 60 12.83 3.91 -3.84
C GLY A 60 12.44 3.33 -5.21
N PRO A 61 13.14 3.76 -6.28
CA PRO A 61 14.26 4.72 -6.27
C PRO A 61 13.84 6.14 -5.86
N GLU A 62 14.72 6.90 -5.19
CA GLU A 62 14.36 8.23 -4.64
C GLU A 62 13.95 9.23 -5.72
N PHE A 63 14.65 9.28 -6.86
CA PHE A 63 14.43 10.31 -7.88
C PHE A 63 13.56 9.89 -9.06
N SER A 64 13.12 8.62 -9.14
CA SER A 64 12.27 8.19 -10.25
C SER A 64 10.92 8.93 -10.21
N PRO A 65 10.42 9.48 -11.32
CA PRO A 65 9.15 10.17 -11.35
C PRO A 65 7.95 9.26 -11.59
N ARG A 66 8.13 7.94 -11.67
CA ARG A 66 7.12 7.04 -12.26
C ARG A 66 6.52 6.06 -11.26
N LEU A 67 5.20 6.02 -11.16
CA LEU A 67 4.54 4.83 -10.60
C LEU A 67 4.05 3.92 -11.73
N TYR A 68 4.06 2.63 -11.47
CA TYR A 68 3.67 1.61 -12.42
C TYR A 68 2.53 0.75 -11.92
N ARG A 69 1.64 0.35 -12.82
CA ARG A 69 0.60 -0.65 -12.53
C ARG A 69 0.41 -1.54 -13.74
N GLY A 70 0.48 -2.86 -13.53
CA GLY A 70 0.19 -3.83 -14.57
C GLY A 70 -1.19 -4.43 -14.42
N GLN A 71 -1.86 -4.69 -15.55
CA GLN A 71 -3.12 -5.42 -15.60
C GLN A 71 -3.08 -6.38 -16.79
N ASN A 72 -3.62 -7.58 -16.61
CA ASN A 72 -3.69 -8.60 -17.66
C ASN A 72 -4.66 -8.26 -18.81
N LYS A 73 -5.38 -7.14 -18.72
CA LYS A 73 -6.23 -6.58 -19.77
C LYS A 73 -6.57 -5.11 -19.51
N PHE A 74 -7.04 -4.43 -20.54
CA PHE A 74 -7.60 -3.09 -20.40
C PHE A 74 -8.99 -3.12 -19.76
N HIS A 75 -9.22 -2.23 -18.81
CA HIS A 75 -10.49 -2.03 -18.15
C HIS A 75 -10.96 -0.60 -18.40
N PRO A 76 -11.97 -0.36 -19.25
CA PRO A 76 -12.44 1.00 -19.56
C PRO A 76 -12.86 1.79 -18.30
N ARG A 77 -13.40 1.08 -17.30
CA ARG A 77 -13.68 1.60 -15.96
C ARG A 77 -12.70 0.97 -14.96
N CYS A 78 -11.55 1.59 -14.79
CA CYS A 78 -10.52 1.18 -13.84
C CYS A 78 -10.79 1.85 -12.48
N ARG A 79 -11.48 1.11 -11.61
CA ARG A 79 -11.95 1.58 -10.29
C ARG A 79 -11.63 0.58 -9.17
N PRO A 80 -11.51 1.05 -7.92
CA PRO A 80 -11.33 0.20 -6.75
C PRO A 80 -12.39 -0.89 -6.61
N SER A 81 -12.05 -1.96 -5.90
CA SER A 81 -12.89 -3.14 -5.71
C SER A 81 -14.22 -2.83 -5.04
N ILE A 82 -14.23 -1.92 -4.06
CA ILE A 82 -15.45 -1.54 -3.33
C ILE A 82 -16.47 -0.74 -4.17
N PHE A 83 -16.07 -0.21 -5.33
CA PHE A 83 -16.96 0.54 -6.22
C PHE A 83 -17.37 -0.26 -7.47
N ARG A 84 -17.04 -1.55 -7.54
CA ARG A 84 -17.43 -2.41 -8.66
C ARG A 84 -18.92 -2.80 -8.56
N PRO A 85 -19.60 -3.11 -9.68
CA PRO A 85 -21.06 -3.33 -9.69
C PRO A 85 -21.53 -4.46 -8.79
N GLU A 86 -20.65 -5.42 -8.52
CA GLU A 86 -20.92 -6.60 -7.69
C GLU A 86 -20.90 -6.26 -6.19
N MET A 87 -20.37 -5.10 -5.79
CA MET A 87 -20.30 -4.66 -4.41
C MET A 87 -21.56 -3.87 -4.02
N SER A 88 -22.36 -4.39 -3.08
CA SER A 88 -23.48 -3.63 -2.53
C SER A 88 -23.01 -2.65 -1.44
N ASN A 89 -23.86 -1.68 -1.09
CA ASN A 89 -23.56 -0.76 0.01
C ASN A 89 -23.41 -1.48 1.37
N VAL A 90 -24.08 -2.62 1.55
CA VAL A 90 -23.96 -3.41 2.79
C VAL A 90 -22.64 -4.17 2.81
N ASP A 91 -22.21 -4.70 1.67
CA ASP A 91 -20.91 -5.36 1.53
C ASP A 91 -19.76 -4.35 1.73
N ALA A 92 -19.90 -3.14 1.18
CA ALA A 92 -18.94 -2.06 1.40
C ALA A 92 -18.83 -1.71 2.89
N LEU A 93 -19.95 -1.61 3.61
CA LEU A 93 -19.97 -1.39 5.06
C LEU A 93 -19.29 -2.54 5.80
N TYR A 94 -19.58 -3.78 5.42
CA TYR A 94 -18.92 -4.97 5.96
C TYR A 94 -17.41 -4.87 5.78
N TRP A 95 -16.91 -4.58 4.59
CA TRP A 95 -15.47 -4.53 4.32
C TRP A 95 -14.75 -3.41 5.05
N VAL A 96 -15.36 -2.23 5.21
CA VAL A 96 -14.79 -1.17 6.06
C VAL A 96 -14.70 -1.64 7.52
N ALA A 97 -15.73 -2.31 8.03
CA ALA A 97 -15.69 -2.87 9.39
C ALA A 97 -14.69 -4.02 9.53
N LYS A 98 -14.47 -4.82 8.48
CA LYS A 98 -13.43 -5.87 8.45
C LYS A 98 -12.02 -5.30 8.46
N SER A 99 -11.80 -4.14 7.85
CA SER A 99 -10.52 -3.43 8.01
C SER A 99 -10.30 -2.96 9.45
N ILE A 100 -11.36 -2.63 10.20
CA ILE A 100 -11.24 -2.32 11.64
C ILE A 100 -10.89 -3.58 12.44
N GLU A 101 -11.51 -4.72 12.15
CA GLU A 101 -11.11 -6.01 12.75
C GLU A 101 -9.64 -6.34 12.44
N LEU A 102 -9.21 -6.15 11.19
CA LEU A 102 -7.81 -6.32 10.79
C LEU A 102 -6.89 -5.37 11.57
N SER A 103 -7.29 -4.12 11.83
CA SER A 103 -6.52 -3.19 12.66
C SER A 103 -6.24 -3.78 14.04
N ALA A 104 -7.27 -4.33 14.71
CA ALA A 104 -7.12 -4.93 16.03
C ALA A 104 -6.19 -6.15 16.04
N VAL A 105 -6.16 -6.92 14.94
CA VAL A 105 -5.20 -8.01 14.74
C VAL A 105 -3.78 -7.45 14.58
N MET A 106 -3.63 -6.45 13.73
CA MET A 106 -2.33 -5.84 13.42
C MET A 106 -1.74 -5.11 14.61
N ASP A 107 -2.55 -4.56 15.51
CA ASP A 107 -2.09 -3.96 16.77
C ASP A 107 -1.36 -4.96 17.67
N ARG A 108 -1.65 -6.26 17.53
CA ARG A 108 -0.95 -7.34 18.24
C ARG A 108 0.35 -7.77 17.55
N HIS A 109 0.55 -7.45 16.26
CA HIS A 109 1.72 -7.91 15.51
C HIS A 109 3.02 -7.29 16.08
N PRO A 110 4.09 -8.07 16.33
CA PRO A 110 5.33 -7.58 16.95
C PRO A 110 5.96 -6.39 16.22
N ALA A 111 5.97 -6.43 14.88
CA ALA A 111 6.47 -5.32 14.06
C ALA A 111 5.69 -4.02 14.24
N THR A 112 4.37 -4.08 14.53
CA THR A 112 3.56 -2.87 14.73
C THR A 112 4.04 -2.09 15.95
N GLY A 113 4.34 -2.78 17.06
CA GLY A 113 4.86 -2.13 18.28
C GLY A 113 6.19 -1.42 18.03
N ASP A 114 7.12 -2.09 17.35
CA ASP A 114 8.42 -1.50 17.00
C ASP A 114 8.28 -0.30 16.07
N LEU A 115 7.43 -0.39 15.05
CA LEU A 115 7.21 0.69 14.10
C LEU A 115 6.53 1.90 14.76
N MET A 116 5.52 1.68 15.59
CA MET A 116 4.85 2.75 16.34
C MET A 116 5.75 3.43 17.37
N ALA A 117 6.75 2.72 17.90
CA ALA A 117 7.75 3.29 18.80
C ALA A 117 8.90 3.99 18.07
N TYR A 118 9.05 3.77 16.76
CA TYR A 118 10.13 4.35 15.98
C TYR A 118 9.79 5.79 15.57
N GLN A 119 10.54 6.75 16.11
CA GLN A 119 10.39 8.17 15.81
C GLN A 119 11.57 8.67 14.99
N ILE A 120 11.29 9.53 14.01
CA ILE A 120 12.30 10.21 13.19
C ILE A 120 12.05 11.71 13.26
N GLU A 121 13.03 12.47 13.73
CA GLU A 121 12.92 13.94 13.90
C GLU A 121 11.65 14.35 14.69
N GLY A 122 11.28 13.56 15.71
CA GLY A 122 10.10 13.80 16.56
C GLY A 122 8.74 13.47 15.91
N LEU A 123 8.73 12.87 14.72
CA LEU A 123 7.51 12.41 14.04
C LEU A 123 7.26 10.93 14.35
N ASP A 124 5.99 10.56 14.51
CA ASP A 124 5.56 9.18 14.71
C ASP A 124 5.31 8.48 13.37
N PHE A 125 5.61 7.19 13.28
CA PHE A 125 5.18 6.39 12.14
C PHE A 125 3.65 6.37 12.05
N ALA A 126 3.11 6.49 10.84
CA ALA A 126 1.69 6.35 10.58
C ALA A 126 1.41 5.02 9.91
N LEU A 127 0.78 4.08 10.62
CA LEU A 127 0.30 2.81 10.07
C LEU A 127 -0.89 3.02 9.14
N ASN A 128 -1.01 2.23 8.07
CA ASN A 128 -2.17 2.31 7.17
C ASN A 128 -2.80 0.94 6.95
N ILE A 129 -3.84 0.68 7.73
CA ILE A 129 -4.54 -0.60 7.72
C ILE A 129 -5.30 -0.84 6.41
N GLU A 130 -5.88 0.19 5.78
CA GLU A 130 -6.60 -0.02 4.52
C GLU A 130 -5.65 -0.46 3.40
N ALA A 131 -4.45 0.10 3.37
CA ALA A 131 -3.43 -0.30 2.42
C ALA A 131 -2.91 -1.72 2.67
N ILE A 132 -2.68 -2.08 3.94
CA ILE A 132 -2.37 -3.46 4.32
C ILE A 132 -3.50 -4.38 3.86
N ALA A 133 -4.75 -4.04 4.15
CA ALA A 133 -5.92 -4.81 3.77
C ALA A 133 -5.95 -5.05 2.24
N GLN A 134 -5.68 -4.03 1.44
CA GLN A 134 -5.63 -4.11 -0.02
C GLN A 134 -4.58 -5.14 -0.51
N HIS A 135 -3.35 -5.11 0.01
CA HIS A 135 -2.31 -6.10 -0.35
C HIS A 135 -2.59 -7.52 0.14
N TYR A 136 -3.51 -7.63 1.10
CA TYR A 136 -4.02 -8.89 1.63
C TYR A 136 -5.42 -9.24 1.09
N GLN A 137 -5.75 -8.69 -0.09
CA GLN A 137 -6.93 -9.02 -0.91
C GLN A 137 -8.28 -8.64 -0.28
N TYR A 138 -8.30 -7.71 0.68
CA TYR A 138 -9.55 -7.11 1.13
C TYR A 138 -10.05 -6.13 0.06
N PRO A 139 -11.36 -6.08 -0.21
CA PRO A 139 -11.93 -5.00 -0.98
C PRO A 139 -11.76 -3.64 -0.30
N THR A 140 -11.20 -2.66 -1.02
CA THR A 140 -10.93 -1.30 -0.50
C THR A 140 -11.25 -0.23 -1.54
N GLN A 141 -11.05 1.05 -1.17
CA GLN A 141 -11.13 2.20 -2.08
C GLN A 141 -9.79 2.48 -2.80
N LEU A 142 -8.82 1.60 -2.66
CA LEU A 142 -7.46 1.81 -3.15
C LEU A 142 -7.21 1.13 -4.51
N LEU A 143 -6.26 1.68 -5.25
CA LEU A 143 -5.59 1.05 -6.38
C LEU A 143 -4.11 0.91 -6.09
N ASP A 144 -3.58 -0.29 -6.34
CA ASP A 144 -2.17 -0.60 -6.12
C ASP A 144 -1.29 -0.11 -7.28
N PHE A 145 -0.18 0.51 -6.92
CA PHE A 145 0.91 0.89 -7.79
C PHE A 145 2.23 0.41 -7.21
N SER A 146 3.25 0.33 -8.05
CA SER A 146 4.60 -0.04 -7.68
C SER A 146 5.60 1.02 -8.15
N ARG A 147 6.69 1.18 -7.39
CA ARG A 147 7.89 1.89 -7.85
C ARG A 147 8.76 1.06 -8.79
N SER A 148 8.43 -0.22 -8.98
CA SER A 148 9.13 -1.11 -9.88
C SER A 148 8.30 -1.37 -11.13
N ARG A 149 8.87 -1.04 -12.28
CA ARG A 149 8.31 -1.44 -13.57
C ARG A 149 8.22 -2.97 -13.68
N ASP A 150 9.21 -3.69 -13.16
CA ASP A 150 9.25 -5.15 -13.23
C ASP A 150 8.13 -5.80 -12.41
N VAL A 151 7.85 -5.28 -11.22
CA VAL A 151 6.72 -5.74 -10.39
C VAL A 151 5.39 -5.50 -11.13
N ALA A 152 5.21 -4.32 -11.72
CA ALA A 152 4.04 -4.05 -12.53
C ALA A 152 3.94 -5.00 -13.73
N MET A 153 5.05 -5.26 -14.42
CA MET A 153 5.08 -6.20 -15.54
C MET A 153 4.72 -7.62 -15.13
N PHE A 154 5.16 -8.10 -13.96
CA PHE A 154 4.70 -9.38 -13.42
C PHE A 154 3.17 -9.44 -13.34
N PHE A 155 2.52 -8.43 -12.74
CA PHE A 155 1.06 -8.37 -12.64
C PHE A 155 0.35 -8.16 -14.00
N ALA A 156 1.04 -7.60 -15.00
CA ALA A 156 0.53 -7.49 -16.36
C ALA A 156 0.60 -8.84 -17.10
N THR A 157 1.65 -9.62 -16.90
CA THR A 157 1.97 -10.81 -17.71
C THR A 157 1.65 -12.15 -17.03
N CYS A 158 1.30 -12.15 -15.75
CA CYS A 158 0.95 -13.33 -14.99
C CYS A 158 -0.51 -13.24 -14.50
N ALA A 159 -1.22 -14.36 -14.54
CA ALA A 159 -2.56 -14.49 -13.97
C ALA A 159 -2.48 -15.18 -12.61
N TYR A 160 -3.19 -14.64 -11.63
CA TYR A 160 -3.40 -15.29 -10.34
C TYR A 160 -4.58 -16.26 -10.45
N ASP A 161 -4.36 -17.50 -10.03
CA ASP A 161 -5.39 -18.50 -9.81
C ASP A 161 -5.77 -18.52 -8.33
N GLN A 162 -6.98 -18.06 -8.03
CA GLN A 162 -7.50 -18.03 -6.67
C GLN A 162 -7.74 -19.43 -6.09
N ALA A 163 -7.98 -20.45 -6.93
CA ALA A 163 -8.24 -21.81 -6.45
C ALA A 163 -6.94 -22.51 -6.03
N GLY A 164 -5.86 -22.29 -6.77
CA GLY A 164 -4.53 -22.83 -6.49
C GLY A 164 -3.66 -21.95 -5.59
N ASP A 165 -4.09 -20.71 -5.31
CA ASP A 165 -3.30 -19.65 -4.66
C ASP A 165 -1.91 -19.48 -5.31
N ASP A 166 -1.87 -19.49 -6.65
CA ASP A 166 -0.62 -19.48 -7.41
C ASP A 166 -0.72 -18.56 -8.63
N PHE A 167 0.43 -18.15 -9.15
CA PHE A 167 0.52 -17.41 -10.41
C PHE A 167 0.88 -18.34 -11.56
N SER A 168 0.39 -18.00 -12.76
CA SER A 168 0.79 -18.65 -14.00
C SER A 168 1.12 -17.61 -15.07
N PRO A 169 2.16 -17.84 -15.89
CA PRO A 169 2.48 -16.94 -16.99
C PRO A 169 1.41 -17.01 -18.09
N LEU A 170 0.94 -15.86 -18.55
CA LEU A 170 0.01 -15.77 -19.67
C LEU A 170 0.67 -16.27 -20.96
N GLN A 171 -0.09 -16.96 -21.82
CA GLN A 171 0.42 -17.54 -23.06
C GLN A 171 0.21 -16.64 -24.28
N SER A 172 -0.82 -15.79 -24.27
CA SER A 172 -1.17 -14.86 -25.35
C SER A 172 -2.14 -13.79 -24.86
N GLY A 173 -2.47 -12.83 -25.72
CA GLY A 173 -3.42 -11.75 -25.43
C GLY A 173 -2.76 -10.39 -25.35
N ALA A 174 -3.45 -9.42 -24.75
CA ALA A 174 -2.95 -8.08 -24.54
C ALA A 174 -3.07 -7.71 -23.06
N ALA A 175 -1.98 -7.21 -22.49
CA ALA A 175 -1.93 -6.65 -21.16
C ALA A 175 -1.77 -5.13 -21.23
N VAL A 176 -1.89 -4.45 -20.09
CA VAL A 176 -1.75 -3.01 -20.00
C VAL A 176 -0.76 -2.65 -18.91
N LEU A 177 0.20 -1.80 -19.26
CA LEU A 177 1.10 -1.15 -18.32
C LEU A 177 0.70 0.32 -18.20
N TYR A 178 0.31 0.72 -17.00
CA TYR A 178 0.08 2.11 -16.62
C TYR A 178 1.40 2.69 -16.11
N THR A 179 1.67 3.93 -16.52
CA THR A 179 2.75 4.77 -15.99
C THR A 179 2.13 6.08 -15.50
N VAL A 180 2.42 6.44 -14.26
CA VAL A 180 1.88 7.61 -13.58
C VAL A 180 2.98 8.60 -13.30
N ASP A 181 2.75 9.87 -13.59
CA ASP A 181 3.60 10.97 -13.15
C ASP A 181 3.39 11.19 -11.64
N LEU A 182 4.35 10.73 -10.83
CA LEU A 182 4.31 10.80 -9.38
C LEU A 182 4.33 12.25 -8.89
N ARG A 183 5.04 13.15 -9.57
CA ARG A 183 5.10 14.56 -9.20
C ARG A 183 3.73 15.19 -9.36
N GLU A 184 3.12 15.04 -10.53
CA GLU A 184 1.78 15.59 -10.79
C GLU A 184 0.72 14.95 -9.89
N LEU A 185 0.82 13.64 -9.61
CA LEU A 185 -0.04 12.99 -8.64
C LEU A 185 0.08 13.63 -7.26
N ILE A 186 1.29 13.85 -6.74
CA ILE A 186 1.50 14.51 -5.45
C ILE A 186 0.97 15.95 -5.46
N LEU A 187 1.25 16.74 -6.50
CA LEU A 187 0.79 18.13 -6.58
C LEU A 187 -0.75 18.23 -6.57
N GLN A 188 -1.43 17.29 -7.23
CA GLN A 188 -2.89 17.31 -7.36
C GLN A 188 -3.63 16.58 -6.23
N ARG A 189 -2.99 15.62 -5.55
CA ARG A 189 -3.65 14.73 -4.56
C ARG A 189 -2.91 14.60 -3.22
N GLY A 190 -1.65 15.01 -3.11
CA GLY A 190 -0.77 14.76 -1.95
C GLY A 190 -1.16 15.48 -0.66
N GLY A 191 -2.03 16.49 -0.72
CA GLY A 191 -2.63 17.13 0.47
C GLY A 191 -3.98 16.53 0.89
N GLN A 192 -4.54 15.61 0.11
CA GLN A 192 -5.74 14.87 0.44
C GLN A 192 -5.32 13.44 0.79
N THR A 193 -6.06 12.73 1.63
CA THR A 193 -5.78 11.33 2.08
C THR A 193 -5.81 10.28 0.95
N SER A 194 -5.59 10.73 -0.29
CA SER A 194 -5.73 10.02 -1.54
C SER A 194 -4.44 9.36 -2.02
N PHE A 195 -3.29 9.75 -1.50
CA PHE A 195 -2.00 9.17 -1.88
C PHE A 195 -1.26 8.63 -0.66
N LEU A 196 -0.88 7.36 -0.70
CA LEU A 196 -0.38 6.62 0.45
C LEU A 196 0.90 5.87 0.08
N PRO A 197 2.09 6.41 0.41
CA PRO A 197 3.34 5.66 0.31
C PRO A 197 3.27 4.47 1.28
N LEU A 198 3.41 3.24 0.79
CA LEU A 198 3.34 2.06 1.66
C LEU A 198 4.70 1.69 2.21
N GLY A 199 5.71 1.64 1.33
CA GLY A 199 7.08 1.36 1.76
C GLY A 199 7.11 0.12 2.66
N LEU A 200 7.62 0.27 3.87
CA LEU A 200 7.53 -0.78 4.88
C LEU A 200 6.27 -0.66 5.75
N GLU A 201 5.64 -1.81 5.93
CA GLU A 201 4.53 -2.08 6.84
C GLU A 201 4.87 -3.29 7.74
N PRO A 202 4.11 -3.54 8.83
CA PRO A 202 4.31 -4.72 9.67
C PRO A 202 4.35 -6.03 8.89
N LEU A 203 3.56 -6.12 7.82
CA LEU A 203 3.51 -7.25 6.90
C LEU A 203 4.39 -7.03 5.66
N PRO A 204 5.01 -8.07 5.10
CA PRO A 204 6.09 -7.92 4.10
C PRO A 204 5.63 -7.64 2.66
N ARG A 205 4.37 -7.94 2.30
CA ARG A 205 3.90 -7.83 0.90
C ARG A 205 3.99 -6.43 0.30
N PRO A 206 3.57 -5.34 1.00
CA PRO A 206 3.67 -3.99 0.44
C PRO A 206 5.11 -3.60 0.08
N GLU A 207 6.06 -3.98 0.92
CA GLU A 207 7.48 -3.70 0.71
C GLU A 207 8.05 -4.49 -0.47
N ALA A 208 7.77 -5.80 -0.51
CA ALA A 208 8.17 -6.70 -1.60
C ALA A 208 7.65 -6.24 -2.98
N GLN A 209 6.47 -5.62 -3.00
CA GLN A 209 5.84 -5.07 -4.20
C GLN A 209 6.21 -3.60 -4.47
N ARG A 210 7.04 -2.98 -3.62
CA ARG A 210 7.40 -1.55 -3.64
C ARG A 210 6.18 -0.65 -3.76
N ALA A 211 5.22 -0.91 -2.89
CA ALA A 211 3.87 -0.50 -3.11
C ALA A 211 3.58 0.94 -2.74
N LEU A 212 2.66 1.51 -3.50
CA LEU A 212 1.94 2.73 -3.17
C LEU A 212 0.47 2.52 -3.47
N ALA A 213 -0.38 3.14 -2.66
CA ALA A 213 -1.81 3.10 -2.87
C ALA A 213 -2.34 4.49 -3.26
N LEU A 214 -3.26 4.46 -4.22
CA LEU A 214 -4.07 5.61 -4.62
C LEU A 214 -5.52 5.35 -4.22
N ARG A 215 -6.09 6.21 -3.39
CA ARG A 215 -7.54 6.23 -3.17
C ARG A 215 -8.23 6.92 -4.33
N LEU A 216 -9.23 6.27 -4.89
CA LEU A 216 -10.20 6.91 -5.77
C LEU A 216 -11.54 7.05 -5.05
N GLY A 217 -12.27 8.13 -5.33
CA GLY A 217 -13.61 8.37 -4.86
C GLY A 217 -14.68 7.66 -5.70
N VAL A 218 -15.93 7.75 -5.23
CA VAL A 218 -17.08 7.21 -5.96
C VAL A 218 -17.19 7.90 -7.33
N GLY A 219 -17.22 7.11 -8.40
CA GLY A 219 -17.36 7.59 -9.76
C GLY A 219 -16.04 8.02 -10.43
N GLU A 220 -14.93 8.09 -9.68
CA GLU A 220 -13.61 8.32 -10.27
C GLU A 220 -13.13 7.07 -11.03
N ASN A 221 -12.38 7.31 -12.10
CA ASN A 221 -11.83 6.30 -12.98
C ASN A 221 -10.37 6.65 -13.25
N LEU A 222 -9.46 5.68 -13.07
CA LEU A 222 -8.03 5.92 -13.26
C LEU A 222 -7.72 6.41 -14.68
N ASN A 223 -8.45 5.92 -15.68
CA ASN A 223 -8.20 6.25 -17.09
C ASN A 223 -8.51 7.71 -17.44
N ASP A 224 -9.25 8.42 -16.57
CA ASP A 224 -9.65 9.81 -16.80
C ASP A 224 -8.67 10.80 -16.13
N MET A 225 -7.65 10.30 -15.41
CA MET A 225 -6.71 11.12 -14.66
C MET A 225 -5.62 11.69 -15.56
N PRO A 226 -5.31 13.01 -15.49
CA PRO A 226 -4.40 13.67 -16.44
C PRO A 226 -2.93 13.27 -16.27
N TRP A 227 -2.56 12.72 -15.12
CA TRP A 227 -1.21 12.24 -14.79
C TRP A 227 -1.03 10.74 -15.05
N VAL A 228 -1.99 10.09 -15.70
CA VAL A 228 -1.94 8.66 -16.06
C VAL A 228 -1.69 8.50 -17.55
N GLN A 229 -0.74 7.65 -17.90
CA GLN A 229 -0.55 7.12 -19.24
C GLN A 229 -0.64 5.60 -19.18
N HIS A 230 -1.05 4.97 -20.28
CA HIS A 230 -1.05 3.53 -20.39
C HIS A 230 -0.67 3.08 -21.80
N GLN A 231 -0.09 1.90 -21.87
CA GLN A 231 0.25 1.24 -23.13
C GLN A 231 -0.26 -0.19 -23.10
N GLU A 232 -0.79 -0.66 -24.23
CA GLU A 232 -1.05 -2.08 -24.44
C GLU A 232 0.25 -2.80 -24.78
N ILE A 233 0.38 -4.01 -24.25
CA ILE A 233 1.55 -4.88 -24.42
C ILE A 233 1.04 -6.21 -24.95
N GLU A 234 1.54 -6.60 -26.12
CA GLU A 234 1.30 -7.93 -26.67
C GLU A 234 1.98 -8.99 -25.79
N ILE A 235 1.19 -9.96 -25.34
CA ILE A 235 1.68 -11.06 -24.52
C ILE A 235 2.28 -12.14 -25.41
N THR A 236 3.53 -12.49 -25.12
CA THR A 236 4.21 -13.67 -25.66
C THR A 236 4.59 -14.62 -24.52
N PRO A 237 4.66 -15.94 -24.75
CA PRO A 237 5.10 -16.89 -23.71
C PRO A 237 6.49 -16.56 -23.15
N ALA A 238 7.38 -16.03 -23.98
CA ALA A 238 8.73 -15.63 -23.56
C ALA A 238 8.70 -14.44 -22.58
N LEU A 239 7.91 -13.41 -22.88
CA LEU A 239 7.75 -12.23 -22.02
C LEU A 239 7.19 -12.60 -20.66
N SER A 240 6.09 -13.36 -20.63
CA SER A 240 5.45 -13.77 -19.38
C SER A 240 6.34 -14.69 -18.56
N ARG A 241 7.06 -15.62 -19.20
CA ARG A 241 8.00 -16.51 -18.52
C ARG A 241 9.14 -15.73 -17.88
N HIS A 242 9.67 -14.72 -18.57
CA HIS A 242 10.75 -13.88 -18.04
C HIS A 242 10.37 -13.25 -16.70
N TYR A 243 9.22 -12.55 -16.62
CA TYR A 243 8.79 -11.93 -15.36
C TYR A 243 8.35 -12.96 -14.32
N PHE A 244 7.72 -14.05 -14.74
CA PHE A 244 7.37 -15.15 -13.83
C PHE A 244 8.60 -15.73 -13.12
N GLU A 245 9.67 -16.03 -13.87
CA GLU A 245 10.92 -16.55 -13.33
C GLU A 245 11.68 -15.51 -12.50
N MET A 246 11.70 -14.24 -12.95
CA MET A 246 12.32 -13.13 -12.21
C MET A 246 11.83 -13.05 -10.76
N PHE A 247 10.52 -13.26 -10.55
CA PHE A 247 9.89 -13.22 -9.23
C PHE A 247 9.69 -14.60 -8.59
N GLY A 248 10.31 -15.66 -9.12
CA GLY A 248 10.25 -17.01 -8.55
C GLY A 248 8.82 -17.56 -8.47
N GLY A 249 8.03 -17.30 -9.50
CA GLY A 249 6.61 -17.66 -9.54
C GLY A 249 5.71 -16.77 -8.69
N GLY A 250 6.19 -15.59 -8.28
CA GLY A 250 5.46 -14.67 -7.41
C GLY A 250 5.86 -14.76 -5.94
N LYS A 251 6.60 -15.80 -5.52
CA LYS A 251 7.05 -15.97 -4.12
C LYS A 251 7.87 -14.80 -3.59
N LYS A 252 8.60 -14.10 -4.46
CA LYS A 252 9.33 -12.87 -4.07
C LYS A 252 8.41 -11.67 -3.79
N LEU A 253 7.19 -11.66 -4.33
CA LEU A 253 6.19 -10.58 -4.19
C LEU A 253 5.13 -10.90 -3.14
N PHE A 254 4.99 -12.18 -2.80
CA PHE A 254 4.11 -12.71 -1.76
C PHE A 254 4.93 -13.54 -0.78
N PRO A 255 5.89 -12.91 -0.05
CA PRO A 255 6.65 -13.61 0.96
C PRO A 255 5.72 -14.12 2.07
N ASP A 256 5.97 -15.35 2.51
CA ASP A 256 5.22 -16.00 3.58
C ASP A 256 5.33 -15.20 4.88
N ASN A 257 4.21 -15.08 5.60
CA ASN A 257 4.20 -14.50 6.94
C ASN A 257 3.30 -15.33 7.87
N PRO A 258 3.64 -15.51 9.15
CA PRO A 258 2.84 -16.28 10.10
C PRO A 258 1.38 -15.80 10.25
N PHE A 259 1.08 -14.54 9.92
CA PHE A 259 -0.28 -14.00 9.98
C PHE A 259 -1.12 -14.28 8.72
N ASP A 260 -0.53 -14.80 7.63
CA ASP A 260 -1.21 -14.92 6.34
C ASP A 260 -2.48 -15.78 6.44
N ASP A 261 -2.40 -16.95 7.06
CA ASP A 261 -3.56 -17.84 7.26
C ASP A 261 -4.64 -17.20 8.14
N HIS A 262 -4.22 -16.49 9.19
CA HIS A 262 -5.15 -15.79 10.08
C HIS A 262 -5.88 -14.66 9.33
N ILE A 263 -5.15 -13.86 8.55
CA ILE A 263 -5.72 -12.77 7.74
C ILE A 263 -6.64 -13.33 6.65
N ALA A 264 -6.28 -14.45 6.03
CA ALA A 264 -7.12 -15.14 5.05
C ALA A 264 -8.41 -15.69 5.68
N ALA A 265 -8.32 -16.30 6.86
CA ALA A 265 -9.48 -16.77 7.63
C ALA A 265 -10.41 -15.61 8.02
N LEU A 266 -9.85 -14.49 8.48
CA LEU A 266 -10.63 -13.27 8.75
C LEU A 266 -11.35 -12.79 7.48
N ARG A 267 -10.65 -12.72 6.35
CA ARG A 267 -11.23 -12.25 5.09
C ARG A 267 -12.40 -13.12 4.60
N THR A 268 -12.34 -14.43 4.84
CA THR A 268 -13.24 -15.42 4.22
C THR A 268 -14.37 -15.91 5.12
N ASN A 269 -14.31 -15.68 6.43
CA ASN A 269 -15.27 -16.26 7.40
C ASN A 269 -16.70 -15.68 7.37
N CYS A 270 -16.96 -14.59 6.63
CA CYS A 270 -18.25 -13.89 6.60
C CYS A 270 -18.78 -13.46 8.00
N THR A 271 -17.89 -13.32 8.98
CA THR A 271 -18.21 -12.92 10.36
C THR A 271 -17.50 -11.62 10.70
N LEU A 272 -18.20 -10.74 11.42
CA LEU A 272 -17.69 -9.47 11.93
C LEU A 272 -17.86 -9.39 13.47
N PRO A 273 -16.82 -9.01 14.23
CA PRO A 273 -16.95 -8.71 15.65
C PRO A 273 -17.86 -7.49 15.87
N LEU A 274 -18.76 -7.59 16.85
CA LEU A 274 -19.68 -6.51 17.22
C LEU A 274 -18.91 -5.24 17.61
N GLN A 275 -17.75 -5.39 18.25
CA GLN A 275 -16.86 -4.32 18.68
C GLN A 275 -16.33 -3.52 17.48
N ALA A 276 -15.98 -4.19 16.37
CA ALA A 276 -15.51 -3.52 15.16
C ALA A 276 -16.62 -2.68 14.52
N LEU A 277 -17.86 -3.22 14.49
CA LEU A 277 -19.04 -2.48 14.02
C LEU A 277 -19.35 -1.28 14.92
N GLN A 278 -19.33 -1.46 16.24
CA GLN A 278 -19.57 -0.41 17.23
C GLN A 278 -18.54 0.72 17.09
N PHE A 279 -17.25 0.37 17.14
CA PHE A 279 -16.15 1.32 16.98
C PHE A 279 -16.26 2.08 15.66
N GLY A 280 -16.52 1.38 14.54
CA GLY A 280 -16.66 2.02 13.24
C GLY A 280 -17.80 3.04 13.17
N LEU A 281 -18.93 2.76 13.81
CA LEU A 281 -20.06 3.69 13.88
C LEU A 281 -19.76 4.89 14.81
N GLU A 282 -19.15 4.63 15.97
CA GLU A 282 -18.82 5.65 16.97
C GLU A 282 -17.77 6.65 16.47
N GLN A 283 -16.76 6.16 15.75
CA GLN A 283 -15.70 6.98 15.17
C GLN A 283 -16.10 7.65 13.83
N GLY A 284 -17.33 7.41 13.35
CA GLY A 284 -17.80 7.94 12.06
C GLY A 284 -17.09 7.35 10.84
N LEU A 285 -16.40 6.21 11.00
CA LEU A 285 -15.78 5.46 9.90
C LEU A 285 -16.82 4.69 9.07
N LEU A 286 -17.93 4.32 9.71
CA LEU A 286 -19.09 3.72 9.08
C LEU A 286 -20.27 4.72 9.04
N PRO A 287 -21.11 4.69 8.00
CA PRO A 287 -22.30 5.53 7.94
C PRO A 287 -23.22 5.26 9.14
N ALA A 288 -23.69 6.33 9.78
CA ALA A 288 -24.65 6.22 10.87
C ALA A 288 -25.93 5.50 10.42
N HIS A 289 -26.48 4.67 11.30
CA HIS A 289 -27.75 3.98 11.07
C HIS A 289 -28.85 4.56 11.98
N PRO A 290 -30.08 4.78 11.50
CA PRO A 290 -31.16 5.37 12.32
C PRO A 290 -31.44 4.61 13.63
N GLU A 291 -31.36 3.29 13.59
CA GLU A 291 -31.50 2.40 14.75
C GLU A 291 -30.14 2.07 15.44
N GLY A 292 -29.11 2.88 15.19
CA GLY A 292 -27.77 2.70 15.72
C GLY A 292 -27.15 1.34 15.37
N VAL A 293 -26.32 0.83 16.29
CA VAL A 293 -25.59 -0.43 16.15
C VAL A 293 -26.54 -1.62 15.89
N ILE A 294 -27.71 -1.65 16.54
CA ILE A 294 -28.68 -2.74 16.40
C ILE A 294 -29.20 -2.82 14.96
N GLY A 295 -29.59 -1.69 14.39
CA GLY A 295 -30.05 -1.66 12.99
C GLY A 295 -28.96 -2.01 11.99
N ALA A 296 -27.75 -1.46 12.18
CA ALA A 296 -26.60 -1.80 11.34
C ALA A 296 -26.29 -3.31 11.38
N ARG A 297 -26.32 -3.89 12.58
CA ARG A 297 -26.15 -5.35 12.79
C ARG A 297 -27.22 -6.16 12.08
N ASN A 298 -28.50 -5.77 12.22
CA ASN A 298 -29.61 -6.47 11.58
C ASN A 298 -29.51 -6.41 10.05
N ARG A 299 -29.06 -5.26 9.52
CA ARG A 299 -28.84 -5.08 8.07
C ARG A 299 -27.73 -5.98 7.53
N LEU A 300 -26.61 -6.10 8.25
CA LEU A 300 -25.52 -7.03 7.91
C LEU A 300 -25.99 -8.49 7.93
N ARG A 301 -26.76 -8.88 8.96
CA ARG A 301 -27.35 -10.22 9.06
C ARG A 301 -28.33 -10.52 7.92
N ALA A 302 -29.14 -9.55 7.54
CA ALA A 302 -30.04 -9.69 6.39
C ALA A 302 -29.29 -9.87 5.05
N ALA A 303 -28.05 -9.37 4.96
CA ALA A 303 -27.16 -9.59 3.81
C ALA A 303 -26.33 -10.88 3.90
N GLY A 304 -26.52 -11.71 4.94
CA GLY A 304 -25.85 -12.99 5.10
C GLY A 304 -24.56 -12.97 5.92
N TYR A 305 -24.22 -11.84 6.55
CA TYR A 305 -23.06 -11.75 7.44
C TYR A 305 -23.40 -12.08 8.88
N ALA A 306 -22.53 -12.83 9.56
CA ALA A 306 -22.62 -13.01 11.00
C ALA A 306 -22.03 -11.78 11.72
N VAL A 307 -22.69 -11.32 12.78
CA VAL A 307 -22.15 -10.28 13.66
C VAL A 307 -22.27 -10.75 15.10
N GLU A 308 -21.13 -10.94 15.74
CA GLU A 308 -20.98 -11.70 16.98
C GLU A 308 -20.18 -10.91 18.01
N ASP A 309 -20.54 -11.06 19.27
CA ASP A 309 -19.72 -10.56 20.37
C ASP A 309 -18.57 -11.52 20.60
N ARG A 310 -17.41 -11.23 20.00
CA ARG A 310 -16.22 -12.07 20.07
C ARG A 310 -14.97 -11.21 20.11
N ALA A 311 -14.00 -11.62 20.92
CA ALA A 311 -12.66 -11.06 20.85
C ALA A 311 -11.91 -11.60 19.63
N VAL A 312 -11.02 -10.78 19.06
CA VAL A 312 -10.03 -11.26 18.10
C VAL A 312 -8.96 -12.01 18.90
N ASP A 313 -8.90 -13.32 18.71
CA ASP A 313 -7.85 -14.15 19.30
C ASP A 313 -6.82 -14.56 18.26
N ILE A 314 -5.55 -14.61 18.69
CA ILE A 314 -4.41 -14.99 17.87
C ILE A 314 -3.62 -15.99 18.70
N ASP A 315 -3.41 -17.18 18.12
CA ASP A 315 -2.67 -18.25 18.78
C ASP A 315 -1.27 -17.79 19.18
N GLU A 316 -0.84 -18.18 20.38
CA GLU A 316 0.49 -17.83 20.90
C GLU A 316 1.63 -18.33 20.00
N SER A 317 1.44 -19.46 19.34
CA SER A 317 2.39 -19.99 18.35
C SER A 317 2.53 -19.08 17.12
N VAL A 318 1.44 -18.48 16.64
CA VAL A 318 1.46 -17.51 15.54
C VAL A 318 2.18 -16.24 15.96
N MET A 319 1.92 -15.77 17.19
CA MET A 319 2.59 -14.62 17.77
C MET A 319 4.10 -14.84 17.90
N GLN A 320 4.52 -16.00 18.39
CA GLN A 320 5.94 -16.35 18.52
C GLN A 320 6.61 -16.44 17.15
N ALA A 321 5.98 -17.12 16.18
CA ALA A 321 6.51 -17.22 14.83
C ALA A 321 6.66 -15.84 14.16
N ALA A 322 5.70 -14.93 14.36
CA ALA A 322 5.78 -13.56 13.85
C ALA A 322 6.89 -12.74 14.53
N ALA A 323 7.13 -12.97 15.82
CA ALA A 323 8.24 -12.33 16.53
C ALA A 323 9.59 -12.81 15.99
N ASP A 324 9.73 -14.11 15.73
CA ASP A 324 10.94 -14.71 15.17
C ASP A 324 11.20 -14.23 13.72
N GLU A 325 10.16 -14.19 12.88
CA GLU A 325 10.23 -13.62 11.52
C GLU A 325 10.66 -12.16 11.56
N TRP A 326 9.99 -11.35 12.38
CA TRP A 326 10.30 -9.94 12.50
C TRP A 326 11.71 -9.70 13.02
N ALA A 327 12.20 -10.48 13.98
CA ALA A 327 13.56 -10.35 14.49
C ALA A 327 14.63 -10.51 13.39
N VAL A 328 14.37 -11.37 12.39
CA VAL A 328 15.25 -11.54 11.22
C VAL A 328 15.11 -10.37 10.25
N ARG A 329 13.87 -10.00 9.88
CA ARG A 329 13.61 -8.95 8.88
C ARG A 329 13.97 -7.54 9.37
N LYS A 330 13.83 -7.28 10.68
CA LYS A 330 14.01 -5.96 11.31
C LYS A 330 15.36 -5.32 10.98
N PHE A 331 16.45 -6.09 11.00
CA PHE A 331 17.79 -5.56 10.73
C PHE A 331 17.94 -5.11 9.27
N ASP A 332 17.57 -5.98 8.33
CA ASP A 332 17.59 -5.67 6.90
C ASP A 332 16.73 -4.44 6.60
N TYR A 333 15.55 -4.38 7.20
CA TYR A 333 14.64 -3.27 7.09
C TYR A 333 15.27 -1.92 7.47
N PHE A 334 15.75 -1.78 8.71
CA PHE A 334 16.28 -0.50 9.17
C PHE A 334 17.57 -0.12 8.41
N SER A 335 18.30 -1.11 7.88
CA SER A 335 19.51 -0.88 7.10
C SER A 335 19.26 -0.21 5.74
N ARG A 336 18.03 -0.24 5.21
CA ARG A 336 17.63 0.36 3.92
C ARG A 336 17.06 1.77 4.04
N ILE A 337 16.84 2.25 5.27
CA ILE A 337 16.37 3.61 5.49
C ILE A 337 17.46 4.59 5.09
N ARG A 338 17.12 5.54 4.23
CA ARG A 338 17.95 6.71 3.93
C ARG A 338 17.16 7.94 4.26
N MET A 339 17.78 8.91 4.92
CA MET A 339 17.10 10.11 5.36
C MET A 339 17.64 11.31 4.61
N ARG A 340 16.73 12.14 4.11
CA ARG A 340 17.04 13.48 3.60
C ARG A 340 16.28 14.48 4.43
N GLY A 341 17.01 15.41 5.03
CA GLY A 341 16.44 16.53 5.77
C GLY A 341 16.28 17.76 4.89
N ALA A 342 15.30 18.58 5.22
CA ALA A 342 15.24 19.99 4.86
C ALA A 342 15.67 20.84 6.06
N VAL A 343 16.24 22.01 5.78
CA VAL A 343 16.60 23.02 6.77
C VAL A 343 15.92 24.32 6.40
N ASP A 344 15.38 25.03 7.39
CA ASP A 344 14.67 26.28 7.12
C ASP A 344 15.66 27.42 6.80
N HIS A 345 16.83 27.43 7.43
CA HIS A 345 17.89 28.39 7.17
C HIS A 345 19.26 27.90 7.64
N MET A 346 20.30 28.45 7.02
CA MET A 346 21.70 28.24 7.39
C MET A 346 22.21 29.52 8.04
N VAL A 347 22.75 29.42 9.25
CA VAL A 347 23.33 30.57 9.97
C VAL A 347 24.85 30.49 9.94
N VAL A 348 25.52 31.62 9.75
CA VAL A 348 26.97 31.73 9.88
C VAL A 348 27.30 32.13 11.32
N GLU A 349 27.96 31.25 12.05
CA GLU A 349 28.70 31.61 13.28
C GLU A 349 30.08 32.18 12.99
#